data_AF-A0A5K1G8A8-F1
#
_entry.id   AF-A0A5K1G8A8-F1
#
_cell.length_a   1.000
_cell.length_b   1.000
_cell.length_c   1.000
_cell.angle_alpha   90.00
_cell.angle_beta   90.00
_cell.angle_gamma   90.00
#
_symmetry.space_group_name_H-M   'P 1'
#
loop_
_entity.id
_entity.type
_entity.pdbx_description
1 polymer ?
#
loop_
_entity_poly.entity_id
_entity_poly.type
_entity_poly.pdbx_seq_one_letter_code
_entity_poly.pdbx_strand_id
1 'polypeptide(L)' 'LFSTFSTEDEKLRMMSNLRHRVLPPQLLLKWPKEASFCLWLLHPQPNIRPSM' A
#
# COMPACT_ATOMS: atom_id res chain seq x y z
N LEU A 1 -0.47 -4.05 14.08
CA LEU A 1 -0.19 -4.43 12.68
C LEU A 1 1.09 -5.25 12.64
N PHE A 2 0.97 -6.57 12.65
CA PHE A 2 2.09 -7.49 12.57
C PHE A 2 2.39 -7.72 11.09
N SER A 3 3.45 -7.11 10.58
CA SER A 3 3.94 -7.44 9.24
C SER A 3 5.04 -8.48 9.34
N THR A 4 4.98 -9.54 8.54
CA THR A 4 5.97 -10.61 8.46
C THR A 4 7.11 -10.21 7.50
N PHE A 5 7.76 -9.08 7.74
CA PHE A 5 8.99 -8.77 7.01
C PHE A 5 10.13 -9.59 7.58
N SER A 6 10.90 -10.27 6.73
CA SER A 6 12.04 -11.07 7.18
C SER A 6 13.23 -10.19 7.53
N THR A 7 13.30 -8.96 7.00
CA THR A 7 14.35 -7.97 7.29
C THR A 7 13.81 -6.54 7.32
N GLU A 8 14.54 -5.62 7.97
CA GLU A 8 14.24 -4.18 7.90
C GLU A 8 14.41 -3.64 6.47
N ASP A 9 15.36 -4.14 5.68
CA ASP A 9 15.52 -3.71 4.28
C ASP A 9 14.33 -4.06 3.40
N GLU A 10 13.71 -5.23 3.61
CA GLU A 10 12.45 -5.59 2.94
C GLU A 10 11.32 -4.63 3.30
N LYS A 11 11.20 -4.30 4.58
CA LYS A 11 10.23 -3.33 5.06
C LYS A 11 10.48 -1.95 4.43
N LEU A 12 11.71 -1.46 4.42
CA LEU A 12 12.06 -0.16 3.83
C LEU A 12 11.76 -0.13 2.33
N ARG A 13 12.10 -1.20 1.60
CA ARG A 13 11.76 -1.35 0.17
C ARG A 13 10.25 -1.34 -0.04
N MET A 14 9.49 -2.08 0.77
CA MET A 14 8.03 -2.12 0.63
C MET A 14 7.40 -0.77 0.96
N MET A 15 7.86 -0.07 2.00
CA MET A 15 7.38 1.27 2.34
C MET A 15 7.72 2.30 1.25
N SER A 16 8.91 2.19 0.64
CA SER A 16 9.28 3.01 -0.52
C SER A 16 8.36 2.75 -1.71
N ASN A 17 8.06 1.49 -2.02
CA ASN A 17 7.12 1.12 -3.09
C ASN A 17 5.71 1.68 -2.80
N LEU A 18 5.21 1.55 -1.58
CA LEU A 18 3.91 2.09 -1.18
C LEU A 18 3.82 3.61 -1.33
N ARG A 19 4.90 4.34 -1.01
CA ARG A 19 4.97 5.79 -1.22
C ARG A 19 4.81 6.18 -2.70
N HIS A 20 5.32 5.34 -3.61
CA HIS A 20 5.12 5.49 -5.05
C HIS A 20 3.83 4.80 -5.55
N ARG A 21 2.95 4.37 -4.64
CA ARG A 21 1.67 3.70 -4.92
C ARG A 21 1.83 2.36 -5.64
N VAL A 22 2.98 1.69 -5.47
CA VAL A 22 3.24 0.35 -5.97
C VAL A 22 2.81 -0.66 -4.90
N LEU A 23 1.81 -1.48 -5.23
CA LEU A 23 1.29 -2.54 -4.38
C LEU A 23 1.88 -3.91 -4.77
N PRO A 24 2.01 -4.86 -3.82
CA PRO A 24 2.39 -6.23 -4.15
C PRO A 24 1.44 -6.85 -5.19
N PRO A 25 1.93 -7.53 -6.24
CA PRO A 25 1.10 -8.14 -7.28
C PRO A 25 0.05 -9.10 -6.72
N GLN A 26 0.39 -9.85 -5.67
CA GLN A 26 -0.54 -10.79 -5.03
C GLN A 26 -1.74 -10.08 -4.40
N LEU A 27 -1.55 -8.85 -3.89
CA LEU A 27 -2.64 -8.05 -3.35
C LEU A 27 -3.59 -7.61 -4.47
N LEU A 28 -3.04 -7.15 -5.60
CA LEU A 28 -3.82 -6.73 -6.76
C LEU A 28 -4.66 -7.88 -7.35
N LEU A 29 -4.08 -9.08 -7.43
CA LEU A 29 -4.74 -10.25 -8.00
C LEU A 29 -5.77 -10.88 -7.04
N LYS A 30 -5.43 -10.99 -5.76
CA LYS A 30 -6.27 -11.71 -4.77
C LYS A 30 -7.34 -10.81 -4.14
N TRP A 31 -7.05 -9.52 -4.01
CA TRP A 31 -7.84 -8.57 -3.22
C TRP A 31 -8.00 -7.24 -3.96
N PRO A 32 -8.64 -7.22 -5.15
CA PRO A 32 -8.69 -6.03 -6.00
C PRO A 32 -9.44 -4.86 -5.36
N LYS A 33 -10.44 -5.12 -4.50
CA LYS A 33 -11.20 -4.07 -3.79
C LYS A 33 -10.33 -3.38 -2.75
N GLU A 34 -9.61 -4.18 -1.96
CA GLU A 34 -8.70 -3.73 -0.92
C GLU A 34 -7.52 -2.97 -1.55
N ALA A 35 -6.97 -3.48 -2.66
CA ALA A 35 -5.93 -2.79 -3.40
C ALA A 35 -6.39 -1.41 -3.89
N SER A 36 -7.62 -1.32 -4.42
CA SER A 36 -8.22 -0.06 -4.85
C SER A 36 -8.39 0.92 -3.67
N PHE A 37 -8.83 0.42 -2.51
CA PHE A 37 -8.94 1.21 -1.29
C PHE A 37 -7.58 1.70 -0.79
N CYS A 38 -6.55 0.84 -0.78
CA CYS A 38 -5.18 1.23 -0.45
C CYS A 38 -4.67 2.34 -1.37
N LEU A 39 -4.93 2.25 -2.68
CA LEU A 39 -4.54 3.28 -3.65
C LEU A 39 -5.25 4.61 -3.43
N TRP A 40 -6.50 4.57 -2.94
CA TRP A 40 -7.28 5.74 -2.60
C TRP A 40 -6.76 6.41 -1.31
N LEU A 41 -6.41 5.62 -0.30
CA LEU A 41 -5.74 6.12 0.91
C LEU A 41 -4.37 6.72 0.63
N LEU A 42 -3.63 6.16 -0.34
CA LEU A 42 -2.30 6.61 -0.74
C LEU A 42 -2.35 7.71 -1.82
N HIS A 43 -3.51 8.36 -2.03
CA HIS A 43 -3.63 9.40 -3.03
C HIS A 43 -2.70 10.59 -2.72
N PRO A 44 -1.97 11.14 -3.72
CA PRO A 44 -1.02 12.24 -3.49
C PRO A 44 -1.72 13.52 -3.07
N GLN A 45 -2.91 13.79 -3.62
CA GLN A 45 -3.73 14.92 -3.22
C GLN A 45 -4.54 14.57 -1.96
N PRO A 46 -4.36 15.32 -0.86
CA PRO A 46 -4.90 14.95 0.45
C PRO A 46 -6.43 15.05 0.54
N ASN A 47 -7.02 15.97 -0.21
CA ASN A 47 -8.47 16.19 -0.30
C ASN A 47 -9.22 15.07 -1.02
N ILE A 48 -8.53 14.26 -1.82
CA ILE A 48 -9.13 13.12 -2.52
C ILE A 48 -9.17 11.89 -1.62
N ARG A 49 -8.28 11.79 -0.63
CA ARG A 49 -8.26 10.64 0.29
C ARG A 49 -9.58 10.56 1.06
N PRO A 50 -10.04 9.34 1.41
CA PRO A 50 -11.25 9.19 2.20
C PRO A 50 -11.07 9.83 3.58
N SER A 51 -12.05 10.61 4.01
CA SER A 51 -12.20 11.05 5.39
C SER A 51 -13.12 10.07 6.14
N MET A 52 -12.88 9.91 7.44
CA MET A 52 -13.80 9.20 8.34
C MET A 52 -15.08 10.02 8.55
#